data_AF-A0ABD2JUG1-F1
#
_entry.id   AF-A0ABD2JUG1-F1
#
_cell.length_a   1.000
_cell.length_b   1.000
_cell.length_c   1.000
_cell.angle_alpha   90.00
_cell.angle_beta   90.00
_cell.angle_gamma   90.00
#
_symmetry.space_group_name_H-M   'P 1'
#
loop_
_entity.id
_entity.type
_entity.pdbx_description
1 polymer ?
#
loop_
_entity_poly.entity_id
_entity_poly.type
_entity_poly.pdbx_seq_one_letter_code
_entity_poly.pdbx_strand_id
1 'polypeptide(L)'
;MLIFSYALIGLASKQHASLDNSVRKCRGTFAYEGDGFFWVNGSFQTGNESFGCGDVVGCGIHLAMRRIIFTKNGQRIDAGNLSTFASPFSATDLPLFPCISLGDSGDLIEANFGPNFKFDLNKCHK
;
A
#
# COMPACT_ATOMS: atom_id res chain seq x y z
N MET A 1 0.23 -7.02 -25.78
CA MET A 1 -0.07 -7.93 -24.66
C MET A 1 0.00 -7.09 -23.40
N LEU A 2 -1.15 -6.69 -22.84
CA LEU A 2 -1.20 -5.99 -21.57
C LEU A 2 -1.00 -7.06 -20.48
N ILE A 3 0.16 -7.06 -19.85
CA ILE A 3 0.40 -7.90 -18.66
C ILE A 3 -0.21 -7.08 -17.51
N PHE A 4 -1.41 -7.45 -17.09
CA PHE A 4 -1.97 -6.97 -15.83
C PHE A 4 -1.24 -7.73 -14.74
N SER A 5 -0.21 -7.13 -14.12
CA SER A 5 0.45 -7.71 -12.96
C SER A 5 -0.42 -7.49 -11.73
N TYR A 6 -0.93 -8.57 -11.15
CA TYR A 6 -1.81 -8.49 -9.99
C TYR A 6 -1.00 -8.45 -8.68
N ALA A 7 -0.38 -7.30 -8.40
CA ALA A 7 0.36 -7.08 -7.16
C ALA A 7 -0.41 -6.19 -6.18
N LEU A 8 -0.42 -6.58 -4.90
CA LEU A 8 -0.91 -5.76 -3.78
C LEU A 8 0.23 -5.50 -2.81
N ILE A 9 0.48 -4.23 -2.50
CA ILE A 9 1.56 -3.79 -1.62
C ILE A 9 0.95 -3.00 -0.46
N GLY A 10 1.26 -3.36 0.77
CA GLY A 10 0.58 -2.75 1.90
C GLY A 10 0.98 -3.20 3.30
N LEU A 11 0.02 -3.04 4.21
CA LEU A 11 0.13 -3.37 5.62
C LEU A 11 -1.07 -4.20 6.07
N ALA A 12 -0.83 -5.14 6.99
CA ALA A 12 -1.88 -5.94 7.60
C ALA A 12 -1.66 -6.12 9.10
N SER A 13 -2.74 -6.16 9.87
CA SER A 13 -2.70 -6.55 11.29
C SER A 13 -2.46 -8.06 11.43
N LYS A 14 -1.83 -8.49 12.53
CA LYS A 14 -1.54 -9.93 12.77
C LYS A 14 -2.78 -10.83 12.67
N GLN A 15 -3.93 -10.35 13.12
CA GLN A 15 -5.17 -11.14 13.14
C GLN A 15 -5.82 -11.28 11.76
N HIS A 16 -5.42 -10.44 10.80
CA HIS A 16 -6.05 -10.34 9.49
C HIS A 16 -5.09 -10.54 8.32
N ALA A 17 -3.83 -10.84 8.60
CA ALA A 17 -2.87 -11.38 7.66
C ALA A 17 -3.15 -12.89 7.41
N SER A 18 -4.33 -13.24 6.88
CA SER A 18 -4.57 -14.62 6.43
C SER A 18 -3.90 -14.82 5.06
N LEU A 19 -2.99 -15.79 4.95
CA LEU A 19 -2.33 -16.10 3.67
C LEU A 19 -3.26 -16.72 2.62
N ASP A 20 -4.42 -17.24 3.03
CA ASP A 20 -5.35 -17.99 2.16
C ASP A 20 -6.40 -17.12 1.45
N ASN A 21 -6.50 -15.84 1.78
CA ASN A 21 -7.42 -14.90 1.12
C ASN A 21 -6.66 -13.68 0.63
N SER A 22 -6.93 -13.27 -0.61
CA SER A 22 -6.39 -12.01 -1.17
C SER A 22 -6.65 -10.85 -0.19
N VAL A 23 -5.62 -10.03 0.05
CA VAL A 23 -5.62 -8.86 0.98
C VAL A 23 -6.78 -7.87 0.74
N ARG A 24 -7.48 -8.02 -0.39
CA ARG A 24 -8.64 -7.26 -0.83
C ARG A 24 -9.89 -7.31 0.09
N LYS A 25 -10.02 -8.21 1.08
CA LYS A 25 -11.31 -8.39 1.82
C LYS A 25 -11.28 -8.45 3.34
N CYS A 26 -10.14 -8.21 3.99
CA CYS A 26 -10.07 -8.33 5.45
C CYS A 26 -10.05 -6.95 6.14
N ARG A 27 -10.73 -6.83 7.28
CA ARG A 27 -10.51 -5.68 8.17
C ARG A 27 -9.04 -5.66 8.60
N GLY A 28 -8.49 -4.49 8.92
CA GLY A 28 -7.10 -4.36 9.33
C GLY A 28 -6.09 -4.65 8.21
N THR A 29 -6.50 -4.55 6.94
CA THR A 29 -5.59 -4.56 5.78
C THR A 29 -5.68 -3.26 4.99
N PHE A 30 -4.54 -2.85 4.45
CA PHE A 30 -4.39 -1.59 3.73
C PHE A 30 -3.42 -1.82 2.59
N ALA A 31 -3.90 -1.81 1.35
CA ALA A 31 -3.10 -2.17 0.19
C ALA A 31 -3.31 -1.22 -0.99
N TYR A 32 -2.25 -1.07 -1.76
CA TYR A 32 -2.23 -0.43 -3.07
C TYR A 32 -1.99 -1.50 -4.13
N GLU A 33 -2.84 -1.50 -5.13
CA GLU A 33 -2.91 -2.52 -6.16
C GLU A 33 -2.37 -2.01 -7.49
N GLY A 34 -1.75 -2.89 -8.28
CA GLY A 34 -1.16 -2.61 -9.60
C GLY A 34 -2.06 -1.80 -10.54
N ASP A 35 -3.38 -2.02 -10.54
CA ASP A 35 -4.33 -1.27 -11.37
C ASP A 35 -4.62 0.17 -10.89
N GLY A 36 -3.99 0.59 -9.79
CA GLY A 36 -4.16 1.94 -9.23
C GLY A 36 -5.25 2.02 -8.16
N PHE A 37 -5.69 0.88 -7.63
CA PHE A 37 -6.74 0.81 -6.63
C PHE A 37 -6.18 0.74 -5.22
N PHE A 38 -6.89 1.34 -4.26
CA PHE A 38 -6.61 1.15 -2.84
C PHE A 38 -7.66 0.24 -2.21
N TRP A 39 -7.20 -0.63 -1.32
CA TRP A 39 -8.01 -1.51 -0.47
C TRP A 39 -7.76 -1.14 0.97
N VAL A 40 -8.80 -0.71 1.67
CA VAL A 40 -8.71 -0.18 3.03
C VAL A 40 -9.77 -0.84 3.88
N ASN A 41 -9.36 -1.66 4.85
CA ASN A 41 -10.26 -2.39 5.74
C ASN A 41 -11.36 -3.15 4.95
N GLY A 42 -10.98 -3.75 3.82
CA GLY A 42 -11.89 -4.43 2.90
C GLY A 42 -12.77 -3.52 2.03
N SER A 43 -12.57 -2.20 2.06
CA SER A 43 -13.27 -1.23 1.21
C SER A 43 -12.41 -0.84 0.01
N PHE A 44 -13.04 -0.80 -1.16
CA PHE A 44 -12.40 -0.43 -2.42
C PHE A 44 -12.42 1.08 -2.64
N GLN A 45 -11.33 1.61 -3.17
CA GLN A 45 -11.11 3.03 -3.39
C GLN A 45 -10.46 3.25 -4.77
N THR A 46 -11.13 3.99 -5.66
CA THR A 46 -10.72 4.22 -7.05
C THR A 46 -9.83 5.45 -7.22
N GLY A 47 -9.12 5.52 -8.35
CA GLY A 47 -8.71 6.80 -8.93
C GLY A 47 -7.24 7.19 -8.73
N ASN A 48 -6.32 6.23 -8.73
CA ASN A 48 -4.88 6.54 -8.63
C ASN A 48 -4.11 5.94 -9.80
N GLU A 49 -2.86 6.36 -9.95
CA GLU A 49 -1.99 5.84 -10.99
C GLU A 49 -1.82 4.33 -10.83
N SER A 50 -1.82 3.56 -11.93
CA SER A 50 -1.39 2.17 -11.91
C SER A 50 0.13 2.08 -11.75
N PHE A 51 0.64 0.92 -11.32
CA PHE A 51 2.07 0.62 -11.31
C PHE A 51 2.34 -0.75 -11.93
N GLY A 52 3.58 -0.95 -12.37
CA GLY A 52 4.01 -2.22 -12.95
C GLY A 52 5.53 -2.41 -12.90
N CYS A 53 6.05 -3.21 -13.82
CA CYS A 53 7.48 -3.54 -13.88
C CYS A 53 8.36 -2.28 -13.91
N GLY A 54 9.33 -2.20 -13.00
CA GLY A 54 10.29 -1.10 -12.89
C GLY A 54 9.83 0.07 -12.02
N ASP A 55 8.55 0.12 -11.63
CA ASP A 55 8.09 1.11 -10.66
C ASP A 55 8.58 0.77 -9.25
N VAL A 56 8.88 1.82 -8.49
CA VAL A 56 9.18 1.69 -7.06
C VAL A 56 7.98 2.18 -6.26
N VAL A 57 7.31 1.26 -5.58
CA VAL A 57 6.16 1.55 -4.72
C VAL A 57 6.60 1.54 -3.26
N GLY A 58 6.14 2.53 -2.51
CA GLY A 58 6.37 2.65 -1.08
C GLY A 58 5.06 2.62 -0.30
N CYS A 59 5.10 2.04 0.90
CA CYS A 59 4.03 2.05 1.88
C CYS A 59 4.61 2.44 3.24
N GLY A 60 4.03 3.45 3.89
CA GLY A 60 4.52 3.97 5.17
C GLY A 60 3.39 4.34 6.13
N ILE A 61 3.74 4.47 7.41
CA ILE A 61 2.82 4.90 8.48
C ILE A 61 3.21 6.26 9.04
N HIS A 62 2.25 7.17 9.12
CA HIS A 62 2.37 8.42 9.85
C HIS A 62 1.74 8.25 11.24
N LEU A 63 2.51 7.76 12.21
CA LEU A 63 2.03 7.36 13.54
C LEU A 63 1.23 8.45 14.27
N ALA A 64 1.71 9.70 14.26
CA ALA A 64 1.05 10.80 14.97
C ALA A 64 -0.35 11.15 14.42
N MET A 65 -0.59 10.88 13.14
CA MET A 65 -1.88 11.13 12.48
C MET A 65 -2.65 9.83 12.23
N ARG A 66 -2.05 8.69 12.60
CA ARG A 66 -2.55 7.33 12.36
C ARG A 66 -2.96 7.08 10.92
N ARG A 67 -2.12 7.50 9.97
CA ARG A 67 -2.39 7.39 8.52
C ARG A 67 -1.44 6.43 7.85
N ILE A 68 -1.92 5.80 6.78
CA ILE A 68 -1.07 5.08 5.83
C ILE A 68 -0.82 5.98 4.63
N ILE A 69 0.40 5.94 4.11
CA ILE A 69 0.86 6.74 2.98
C ILE A 69 1.40 5.79 1.93
N PHE A 70 1.00 6.01 0.67
CA PHE A 70 1.56 5.31 -0.48
C PHE A 70 2.35 6.27 -1.36
N THR A 71 3.40 5.75 -1.97
CA THR A 71 4.27 6.51 -2.87
C THR A 71 4.55 5.70 -4.12
N LYS A 72 4.66 6.37 -5.26
CA LYS A 72 5.15 5.77 -6.51
C LYS A 72 6.32 6.60 -7.01
N ASN A 73 7.42 5.94 -7.34
CA ASN A 73 8.61 6.55 -7.90
C ASN A 73 9.17 7.74 -7.09
N GLY A 74 9.07 7.66 -5.76
CA GLY A 74 9.55 8.70 -4.85
C GLY A 74 8.62 9.91 -4.72
N GLN A 75 7.44 9.85 -5.33
CA GLN A 75 6.39 10.85 -5.17
C GLN A 75 5.23 10.27 -4.36
N ARG A 76 4.68 11.09 -3.46
CA ARG A 76 3.50 10.71 -2.69
C ARG A 76 2.29 10.63 -3.63
N ILE A 77 1.51 9.56 -3.49
CA ILE A 77 0.24 9.43 -4.21
C ILE A 77 -0.80 10.20 -3.40
N ASP A 78 -0.93 11.48 -3.71
CA ASP A 78 -2.02 12.32 -3.22
C ASP A 78 -3.14 12.22 -4.25
N ALA A 79 -4.13 11.36 -4.00
CA ALA A 79 -5.32 11.30 -4.84
C ALA A 79 -5.88 12.71 -4.96
N GLY A 80 -5.92 13.25 -6.18
CA GLY A 80 -6.15 14.66 -6.47
C GLY A 80 -7.19 15.31 -5.54
N ASN A 81 -6.74 16.31 -4.78
CA ASN A 81 -7.58 17.23 -3.98
C ASN A 81 -8.51 16.64 -2.90
N LEU A 82 -8.33 15.40 -2.44
CA LEU A 82 -9.11 14.90 -1.31
C LEU A 82 -8.21 14.49 -0.14
N SER A 83 -8.45 15.16 0.99
CA SER A 83 -8.06 14.85 2.37
C SER A 83 -8.53 13.46 2.87
N THR A 84 -8.71 12.50 1.97
CA THR A 84 -9.57 11.31 2.16
C THR A 84 -8.83 9.99 2.11
N PHE A 85 -7.55 9.96 1.73
CA PHE A 85 -6.78 8.70 1.62
C PHE A 85 -5.66 8.55 2.64
N ALA A 86 -5.63 9.49 3.58
CA ALA A 86 -5.22 9.28 4.94
C ALA A 86 -6.06 8.17 5.59
N SER A 87 -5.93 6.90 5.18
CA SER A 87 -6.73 5.85 5.78
C SER A 87 -6.42 5.77 7.27
N PRO A 88 -7.35 6.18 8.15
CA PRO A 88 -7.08 6.19 9.56
C PRO A 88 -7.08 4.74 10.02
N PHE A 89 -5.97 4.27 10.57
CA PHE A 89 -5.96 3.00 11.28
C PHE A 89 -6.27 3.24 12.76
N SER A 90 -6.98 2.30 13.37
CA SER A 90 -7.32 2.30 14.78
C SER A 90 -6.20 1.66 15.61
N ALA A 91 -6.21 1.90 16.92
CA ALA A 91 -5.34 1.17 17.85
C ALA A 91 -5.58 -0.35 17.80
N THR A 92 -6.79 -0.78 17.43
CA THR A 92 -7.15 -2.20 17.25
C THR A 92 -6.48 -2.85 16.03
N ASP A 93 -6.01 -2.04 15.08
CA ASP A 93 -5.34 -2.55 13.86
C ASP A 93 -3.84 -2.76 14.10
N LEU A 94 -3.30 -2.28 15.23
CA LEU A 94 -1.91 -2.45 15.60
C LEU A 94 -1.67 -3.80 16.31
N PRO A 95 -0.48 -4.40 16.15
CA PRO A 95 0.60 -3.98 15.27
C PRO A 95 0.32 -4.30 13.79
N LEU A 96 0.77 -3.40 12.91
CA LEU A 96 0.75 -3.58 11.46
C LEU A 96 2.09 -4.13 10.97
N PHE A 97 2.02 -5.04 10.00
CA PHE A 97 3.17 -5.68 9.37
C PHE A 97 3.16 -5.42 7.86
N PRO A 98 4.34 -5.25 7.22
CA PRO A 98 4.45 -5.30 5.77
C PRO A 98 3.77 -6.53 5.20
N CYS A 99 2.92 -6.35 4.19
CA CYS A 99 2.14 -7.41 3.58
C CYS A 99 2.11 -7.23 2.06
N ILE A 100 2.30 -8.34 1.35
CA ILE A 100 2.36 -8.35 -0.11
C ILE A 100 1.52 -9.54 -0.59
N SER A 101 0.76 -9.34 -1.66
CA SER A 101 0.12 -10.42 -2.41
C SER A 101 0.50 -10.32 -3.87
N LEU A 102 0.86 -11.45 -4.47
CA LEU A 102 1.18 -11.58 -5.89
C LEU A 102 0.18 -12.56 -6.51
N GLY A 103 -0.37 -12.23 -7.66
CA GLY A 103 -1.41 -13.02 -8.32
C GLY A 103 -0.90 -13.82 -9.52
N ASP A 104 0.14 -13.35 -10.21
CA ASP A 104 0.57 -13.95 -11.47
C ASP A 104 1.85 -14.76 -11.33
N SER A 105 1.92 -15.85 -12.07
CA SER A 105 3.13 -16.67 -12.14
C SER A 105 4.26 -15.88 -12.79
N GLY A 106 5.36 -15.69 -12.07
CA GLY A 106 6.52 -14.94 -12.54
C GLY A 106 6.57 -13.49 -12.07
N ASP A 107 5.59 -13.03 -11.27
CA ASP A 107 5.71 -11.77 -10.55
C ASP A 107 6.94 -11.78 -9.63
N LEU A 108 7.76 -10.74 -9.76
CA LEU A 108 8.98 -10.57 -8.98
C LEU A 108 8.97 -9.18 -8.34
N ILE A 109 9.33 -9.15 -7.07
CA ILE A 109 9.46 -7.93 -6.30
C ILE A 109 10.72 -7.96 -5.45
N GLU A 110 11.24 -6.79 -5.15
CA GLU A 110 12.32 -6.60 -4.17
C GLU A 110 11.79 -5.72 -3.05
N ALA A 111 11.91 -6.20 -1.81
CA ALA A 111 11.50 -5.45 -0.63
C ALA A 111 12.70 -4.70 -0.03
N ASN A 112 12.55 -3.40 0.18
CA ASN A 112 13.56 -2.54 0.81
C ASN A 112 13.00 -1.99 2.14
N PHE A 113 13.57 -2.46 3.25
CA PHE A 113 13.21 -2.00 4.60
C PHE A 113 14.10 -0.86 5.13
N GLY A 114 14.87 -0.23 4.24
CA GLY A 114 15.71 0.92 4.53
C GLY A 114 17.21 0.59 4.64
N PRO A 115 18.02 1.62 4.88
CA PRO A 115 17.62 3.00 5.13
C PRO A 115 17.39 3.84 3.86
N ASN A 116 17.78 3.34 2.68
CA ASN A 116 17.80 4.12 1.44
C ASN A 116 16.48 4.00 0.68
N PHE A 117 15.56 4.95 0.87
CA PHE A 117 14.27 4.96 0.18
C PHE A 117 14.28 5.89 -1.04
N LYS A 118 13.46 5.57 -2.06
CA LYS A 118 13.24 6.47 -3.20
C LYS A 118 12.41 7.70 -2.81
N PHE A 119 11.48 7.55 -1.87
CA PHE A 119 10.76 8.67 -1.28
C PHE A 119 11.62 9.34 -0.21
N ASP A 120 11.72 10.67 -0.27
CA ASP A 120 12.41 11.46 0.74
C ASP A 120 11.53 11.60 1.98
N LEU A 121 11.89 10.85 3.03
CA LEU A 121 11.17 10.83 4.31
C LEU A 121 11.07 12.23 4.96
N ASN A 122 12.01 13.15 4.66
CA ASN A 122 11.96 14.51 5.19
C ASN A 122 10.81 15.33 4.60
N LYS A 123 10.23 14.92 3.46
CA LYS A 123 9.05 15.56 2.86
C LYS A 123 7.75 15.21 3.59
N CYS A 124 7.76 14.23 4.50
CA CYS A 124 6.54 13.80 5.23
C CYS A 124 6.06 14.82 6.28
N HIS A 125 6.91 15.78 6.69
CA HIS A 125 6.64 16.76 7.75
C HIS A 125 6.04 18.09 7.27
N LYS A 126 5.72 18.25 5.99
CA LYS A 126 5.01 19.42 5.46
C LYS A 126 3.56 19.06 5.14
#